data_AF-A0AAD5YH59-F1
#
_entry.id   AF-A0AAD5YH59-F1
#
_cell.length_a   1.000
_cell.length_b   1.000
_cell.length_c   1.000
_cell.angle_alpha   90.00
_cell.angle_beta   90.00
_cell.angle_gamma   90.00
#
_symmetry.space_group_name_H-M   'P 1'
#
loop_
_entity.id
_entity.type
_entity.pdbx_description
1 polymer ?
#
loop_
_entity_poly.entity_id
_entity_poly.type
_entity_poly.pdbx_seq_one_letter_code
_entity_poly.pdbx_strand_id
1 'polypeptide(L)'
;MTSESKPAAPVAPYVISDWERVNYYNGISTGPPELFYRSDLLENPFPPKGTPHPYQVRPRSLQHAAQCRLGYFRFVTEDEDGNTTRGPVVIWISIYPNSATTKDAHDASLDILAILKDNGVEDVVVEWIEAVVERL
;
A
#
# COMPACT_ATOMS: atom_id res chain seq x y z
N MET A 1 -15.49 -6.39 -40.86
CA MET A 1 -15.85 -7.23 -39.71
C MET A 1 -15.39 -6.49 -38.46
N THR A 2 -16.30 -5.77 -37.82
CA THR A 2 -16.07 -5.06 -36.57
C THR A 2 -16.05 -6.09 -35.45
N SER A 3 -14.87 -6.34 -34.87
CA SER A 3 -14.75 -7.17 -33.68
C SER A 3 -15.26 -6.34 -32.49
N GLU A 4 -16.48 -6.60 -32.03
CA GLU A 4 -16.94 -6.09 -30.73
C GLU A 4 -16.05 -6.70 -29.65
N SER A 5 -15.34 -5.83 -28.92
CA SER A 5 -14.62 -6.23 -27.73
C SER A 5 -15.62 -6.58 -26.63
N LYS A 6 -15.46 -7.77 -26.05
CA LYS A 6 -16.17 -8.22 -24.85
C LYS A 6 -16.16 -7.10 -23.79
N PRO A 7 -17.30 -6.73 -23.18
CA PRO A 7 -17.32 -5.71 -22.15
C PRO A 7 -16.39 -6.14 -21.02
N ALA A 8 -15.42 -5.29 -20.70
CA ALA A 8 -14.55 -5.50 -19.55
C ALA A 8 -15.44 -5.58 -18.30
N ALA A 9 -15.28 -6.64 -17.52
CA ALA A 9 -15.97 -6.75 -16.25
C ALA A 9 -15.67 -5.50 -15.40
N PRO A 10 -16.63 -5.00 -14.61
CA PRO A 10 -16.36 -3.88 -13.71
C PRO A 10 -15.15 -4.21 -12.84
N VAL A 11 -14.10 -3.40 -12.94
CA VAL A 11 -12.91 -3.54 -12.12
C VAL A 11 -13.33 -3.36 -10.67
N ALA A 12 -13.00 -4.32 -9.80
CA ALA A 12 -13.38 -4.24 -8.40
C ALA A 12 -12.74 -2.98 -7.77
N PRO A 13 -13.44 -2.27 -6.86
CA PRO A 13 -13.04 -0.94 -6.39
C PRO A 13 -11.74 -0.94 -5.56
N TYR A 14 -11.21 -2.12 -5.23
CA TYR A 14 -9.99 -2.35 -4.45
C TYR A 14 -8.80 -2.84 -5.28
N VAL A 15 -8.91 -2.81 -6.62
CA VAL A 15 -7.79 -3.16 -7.50
C VAL A 15 -6.88 -1.94 -7.66
N ILE A 16 -5.61 -2.11 -7.29
CA ILE A 16 -4.56 -1.11 -7.46
C ILE A 16 -4.18 -0.99 -8.94
N SER A 17 -4.00 0.24 -9.43
CA SER A 17 -3.54 0.46 -10.80
C SER A 17 -2.09 0.02 -10.98
N ASP A 18 -1.70 -0.44 -12.19
CA ASP A 18 -0.30 -0.80 -12.49
C ASP A 18 0.68 0.35 -12.19
N TRP A 19 0.23 1.59 -12.36
CA TRP A 19 1.03 2.77 -12.05
C TRP A 19 1.29 2.90 -10.55
N GLU A 20 0.25 2.81 -9.74
CA GLU A 20 0.36 2.90 -8.28
C GLU A 20 1.19 1.73 -7.73
N ARG A 21 0.92 0.50 -8.18
CA ARG A 21 1.63 -0.72 -7.77
C ARG A 21 3.15 -0.58 -7.76
N VAL A 22 3.70 0.08 -8.80
CA VAL A 22 5.16 0.22 -8.99
C VAL A 22 5.72 1.56 -8.50
N ASN A 23 4.88 2.56 -8.23
CA ASN A 23 5.33 3.90 -7.81
C ASN A 23 5.00 4.24 -6.35
N TYR A 24 4.23 3.41 -5.65
CA TYR A 24 3.70 3.77 -4.33
C TYR A 24 4.78 4.15 -3.31
N TYR A 25 5.90 3.44 -3.32
CA TYR A 25 7.03 3.68 -2.40
C TYR A 25 8.19 4.48 -3.04
N ASN A 26 7.99 5.08 -4.22
CA ASN A 26 9.04 5.84 -4.87
C ASN A 26 9.44 7.07 -4.03
N GLY A 27 10.75 7.21 -3.81
CA GLY A 27 11.31 8.26 -2.95
C GLY A 27 11.36 7.89 -1.46
N ILE A 28 10.87 6.70 -1.07
CA ILE A 28 10.90 6.19 0.31
C ILE A 28 11.97 5.10 0.48
N SER A 29 12.06 4.17 -0.49
CA SER A 29 13.01 3.04 -0.50
C SER A 29 13.85 3.02 -1.77
N THR A 30 15.10 2.54 -1.68
CA THR A 30 16.02 2.37 -2.82
C THR A 30 15.76 1.11 -3.64
N GLY A 31 14.93 0.19 -3.13
CA GLY A 31 14.45 -1.01 -3.81
C GLY A 31 13.09 -1.40 -3.24
N PRO A 32 12.04 -0.62 -3.53
CA PRO A 32 10.73 -0.85 -2.92
C PRO A 32 10.09 -2.15 -3.44
N PRO A 33 9.35 -2.89 -2.59
CA PRO A 33 8.47 -3.96 -3.05
C PRO A 33 7.30 -3.39 -3.86
N GLU A 34 6.65 -4.22 -4.65
CA GLU A 34 5.44 -3.83 -5.36
C GLU A 34 4.22 -3.89 -4.43
N LEU A 35 3.37 -2.86 -4.48
CA LEU A 35 2.15 -2.79 -3.68
C LEU A 35 1.07 -3.69 -4.28
N PHE A 36 0.57 -4.64 -3.50
CA PHE A 36 -0.50 -5.55 -3.92
C PHE A 36 -1.90 -5.01 -3.62
N TYR A 37 -2.09 -4.44 -2.43
CA TYR A 37 -3.37 -3.90 -1.95
C TYR A 37 -3.12 -2.89 -0.82
N ARG A 38 -4.01 -1.89 -0.68
CA ARG A 38 -4.09 -1.05 0.52
C ARG A 38 -5.53 -0.72 0.89
N SER A 39 -5.83 -0.67 2.18
CA SER A 39 -7.21 -0.52 2.68
C SER A 39 -7.79 0.88 2.50
N ASP A 40 -6.96 1.92 2.41
CA ASP A 40 -7.37 3.31 2.32
C ASP A 40 -7.58 3.80 0.87
N LEU A 41 -7.49 2.92 -0.13
CA LEU A 41 -7.48 3.28 -1.54
C LEU A 41 -8.61 4.23 -1.96
N LEU A 42 -9.83 4.02 -1.42
CA LEU A 42 -11.01 4.81 -1.76
C LEU A 42 -11.03 6.18 -1.07
N GLU A 43 -10.51 6.26 0.16
CA GLU A 43 -10.48 7.47 0.96
C GLU A 43 -9.27 8.35 0.60
N ASN A 44 -8.21 7.72 0.12
CA ASN A 44 -6.92 8.32 -0.17
C ASN A 44 -6.43 7.90 -1.57
N PRO A 45 -7.04 8.43 -2.65
CA PRO A 45 -6.73 8.02 -4.01
C PRO A 45 -5.29 8.38 -4.39
N PHE A 46 -4.63 7.49 -5.13
CA PHE A 46 -3.27 7.73 -5.62
C PHE A 46 -3.27 8.88 -6.63
N PRO A 47 -2.35 9.85 -6.48
CA PRO A 47 -2.26 10.99 -7.37
C PRO A 47 -1.97 10.55 -8.82
N PRO A 48 -2.52 11.27 -9.81
CA PRO A 48 -2.23 11.00 -11.22
C PRO A 48 -0.74 11.03 -11.56
N LYS A 49 -0.38 10.44 -12.70
CA LYS A 49 0.98 10.54 -13.25
C LYS A 49 1.38 12.02 -13.40
N GLY A 50 2.49 12.42 -12.78
CA GLY A 50 3.04 13.77 -12.88
C GLY A 50 2.63 14.74 -11.77
N THR A 51 1.77 14.34 -10.84
CA THR A 51 1.50 15.11 -9.61
C THR A 51 2.37 14.60 -8.45
N PRO A 52 3.01 15.49 -7.67
CA PRO A 52 3.77 15.09 -6.48
C PRO A 52 2.89 14.37 -5.47
N HIS A 53 3.45 13.36 -4.82
CA HIS A 53 2.74 12.64 -3.77
C HIS A 53 2.64 13.49 -2.49
N PRO A 54 1.47 13.56 -1.82
CA PRO A 54 1.39 14.21 -0.51
C PRO A 54 2.27 13.50 0.55
N TYR A 55 2.60 12.22 0.34
CA TYR A 55 3.51 11.44 1.18
C TYR A 55 4.98 11.45 0.70
N GLN A 56 5.34 12.26 -0.29
CA GLN A 56 6.75 12.49 -0.68
C GLN A 56 7.45 13.43 0.30
N VAL A 57 7.33 13.17 1.60
CA VAL A 57 8.29 13.72 2.55
C VAL A 57 9.46 12.74 2.56
N ARG A 58 10.62 13.19 2.07
CA ARG A 58 11.87 12.41 2.04
C ARG A 58 12.08 11.75 3.40
N PRO A 59 11.82 10.45 3.57
CA PRO A 59 12.14 9.82 4.83
C PRO A 59 13.65 9.87 4.93
N ARG A 60 14.15 10.21 6.12
CA ARG A 60 15.55 10.05 6.45
C ARG A 60 15.83 8.55 6.58
N SER A 61 15.89 7.89 5.43
CA SER A 61 16.15 6.46 5.18
C SER A 61 15.26 5.45 5.94
N LEU A 62 14.34 4.79 5.23
CA LEU A 62 13.96 3.42 5.57
C LEU A 62 15.09 2.50 5.07
N GLN A 63 16.09 2.25 5.92
CA GLN A 63 17.10 1.25 5.60
C GLN A 63 16.55 -0.14 5.93
N HIS A 64 16.42 -0.97 4.90
CA HIS A 64 16.13 -2.41 4.93
C HIS A 64 14.71 -2.83 5.35
N ALA A 65 13.89 -3.18 4.36
CA ALA A 65 12.78 -4.11 4.53
C ALA A 65 12.72 -5.10 3.36
N ALA A 66 13.83 -5.82 3.14
CA ALA A 66 13.92 -6.94 2.21
C ALA A 66 14.05 -8.24 3.00
N GLN A 67 13.00 -8.61 3.76
CA GLN A 67 12.73 -10.02 4.11
C GLN A 67 11.36 -10.13 4.78
N CYS A 68 10.56 -11.11 4.37
CA CYS A 68 9.21 -11.41 4.85
C CYS A 68 9.02 -11.20 6.36
N ARG A 69 8.26 -10.18 6.76
CA ARG A 69 7.86 -9.93 8.15
C ARG A 69 6.50 -9.22 8.16
N LEU A 70 5.62 -9.61 9.09
CA LEU A 70 4.59 -8.70 9.58
C LEU A 70 5.33 -7.52 10.23
N GLY A 71 5.10 -6.32 9.72
CA GLY A 71 5.71 -5.09 10.21
C GLY A 71 4.65 -4.04 10.45
N TYR A 72 4.93 -3.10 11.34
CA TYR A 72 4.15 -1.87 11.44
C TYR A 72 5.07 -0.67 11.57
N PHE A 73 4.65 0.46 11.02
CA PHE A 73 5.35 1.73 11.14
C PHE A 73 4.37 2.88 11.03
N ARG A 74 4.84 4.10 11.31
CA ARG A 74 4.11 5.35 11.04
C ARG A 74 5.05 6.30 10.33
N PHE A 75 4.55 6.99 9.32
CA PHE A 75 5.28 8.12 8.74
C PHE A 75 5.17 9.33 9.66
N VAL A 76 6.29 10.03 9.83
CA VAL A 76 6.32 11.36 10.43
C VAL A 76 6.75 12.32 9.34
N THR A 77 5.88 13.27 9.02
CA THR A 77 6.12 14.29 8.03
C THR A 77 6.43 15.60 8.73
N GLU A 78 7.50 16.28 8.31
CA GLU A 78 7.85 17.62 8.78
C GLU A 78 7.56 18.61 7.65
N ASP A 79 6.86 19.71 7.95
CA ASP A 79 6.61 20.79 7.00
C ASP A 79 7.79 21.77 6.92
N GLU A 80 7.70 22.78 6.05
CA GLU A 80 8.75 23.80 5.88
C GLU A 80 8.97 24.64 7.15
N ASP A 81 7.98 24.71 8.04
CA ASP A 81 8.01 25.45 9.30
C ASP A 81 8.53 24.60 10.48
N GLY A 82 8.85 23.33 10.24
CA GLY A 82 9.36 22.39 11.24
C GLY A 82 8.26 21.70 12.08
N ASN A 83 6.98 21.86 11.73
CA ASN A 83 5.90 21.14 12.41
C ASN A 83 5.85 19.70 11.95
N THR A 84 5.65 18.79 12.90
CA THR A 84 5.56 17.35 12.61
C THR A 84 4.12 16.85 12.65
N THR A 85 3.72 16.14 11.60
CA THR A 85 2.46 15.41 11.52
C THR A 85 2.73 13.91 11.53
N ARG A 86 1.98 13.17 12.34
CA ARG A 86 2.04 11.71 12.38
C ARG A 86 0.95 11.15 11.49
N GLY A 87 1.34 10.30 10.55
CA GLY A 87 0.40 9.54 9.73
C GLY A 87 -0.20 8.33 10.47
N PRO A 88 -1.08 7.58 9.77
CA PRO A 88 -1.69 6.37 10.31
C PRO A 88 -0.66 5.30 10.66
N VAL A 89 -1.05 4.33 11.50
CA VAL A 89 -0.34 3.06 11.60
C VAL A 89 -0.45 2.35 10.26
N VAL A 90 0.68 2.07 9.62
CA VAL A 90 0.72 1.23 8.44
C VAL A 90 1.14 -0.17 8.87
N ILE A 91 0.30 -1.17 8.63
CA ILE A 91 0.61 -2.59 8.82
C ILE A 91 0.99 -3.18 7.47
N TRP A 92 2.19 -3.75 7.38
CA TRP A 92 2.68 -4.43 6.19
C TRP A 92 2.53 -5.94 6.31
N ILE A 93 1.88 -6.52 5.30
CA ILE A 93 1.72 -7.95 5.14
C ILE A 93 2.38 -8.36 3.84
N SER A 94 3.47 -9.13 3.93
CA SER A 94 4.14 -9.68 2.75
C SER A 94 3.50 -11.01 2.34
N ILE A 95 3.21 -11.15 1.05
CA ILE A 95 2.71 -12.40 0.47
C ILE A 95 3.67 -12.94 -0.58
N TYR A 96 3.63 -14.26 -0.80
CA TYR A 96 4.30 -14.84 -1.95
C TYR A 96 3.57 -14.41 -3.23
N PRO A 97 4.30 -14.17 -4.33
CA PRO A 97 3.68 -13.83 -5.60
C PRO A 97 2.65 -14.88 -6.00
N ASN A 98 1.47 -14.43 -6.46
CA ASN A 98 0.34 -15.28 -6.86
C ASN A 98 -0.26 -16.17 -5.74
N SER A 99 0.05 -15.93 -4.46
CA SER A 99 -0.48 -16.75 -3.36
C SER A 99 -1.84 -16.29 -2.82
N ALA A 100 -2.27 -15.08 -3.18
CA ALA A 100 -3.55 -14.50 -2.79
C ALA A 100 -4.12 -13.65 -3.93
N THR A 101 -5.43 -13.41 -3.90
CA THR A 101 -6.08 -12.42 -4.77
C THR A 101 -6.26 -11.09 -4.03
N THR A 102 -6.49 -10.00 -4.76
CA THR A 102 -6.81 -8.69 -4.15
C THR A 102 -8.10 -8.74 -3.33
N LYS A 103 -9.03 -9.64 -3.65
CA LYS A 103 -10.22 -9.89 -2.84
C LYS A 103 -9.86 -10.51 -1.50
N ASP A 104 -8.98 -11.51 -1.47
CA ASP A 104 -8.56 -12.15 -0.22
C ASP A 104 -7.86 -11.15 0.69
N ALA A 105 -6.98 -10.29 0.13
CA ALA A 105 -6.34 -9.21 0.86
C ALA A 105 -7.36 -8.19 1.39
N HIS A 106 -8.37 -7.84 0.60
CA HIS A 106 -9.44 -6.94 1.02
C HIS A 106 -10.25 -7.51 2.19
N ASP A 107 -10.78 -8.72 2.03
CA ASP A 107 -11.61 -9.36 3.05
C ASP A 107 -10.82 -9.53 4.36
N ALA A 108 -9.57 -10.02 4.29
CA ALA A 108 -8.70 -10.15 5.46
C ALA A 108 -8.38 -8.80 6.12
N SER A 109 -8.24 -7.73 5.34
CA SER A 109 -8.01 -6.39 5.88
C SER A 109 -9.22 -5.86 6.64
N LEU A 110 -10.45 -6.15 6.20
CA LEU A 110 -11.66 -5.79 6.94
C LEU A 110 -11.72 -6.48 8.30
N ASP A 111 -11.37 -7.77 8.37
CA ASP A 111 -11.31 -8.52 9.62
C ASP A 111 -10.24 -7.96 10.56
N ILE A 112 -9.04 -7.66 10.04
CA ILE A 112 -7.96 -7.04 10.82
C ILE A 112 -8.39 -5.68 11.38
N LEU A 113 -8.96 -4.81 10.54
CA LEU A 113 -9.42 -3.48 10.95
C LEU A 113 -10.55 -3.56 11.99
N ALA A 114 -11.46 -4.52 11.86
CA ALA A 114 -12.50 -4.76 12.85
C ALA A 114 -11.91 -5.15 14.21
N ILE A 115 -10.97 -6.09 14.25
CA ILE A 115 -10.28 -6.49 15.48
C ILE A 115 -9.56 -5.30 16.13
N LEU A 116 -8.84 -4.50 15.33
CA LEU A 116 -8.11 -3.34 15.85
C LEU A 116 -9.06 -2.29 16.42
N LYS A 117 -10.16 -2.01 15.73
CA LYS A 117 -11.20 -1.08 16.19
C LYS A 117 -11.84 -1.56 17.50
N ASP A 118 -12.16 -2.84 17.62
CA ASP A 118 -12.74 -3.42 18.84
C ASP A 118 -11.79 -3.31 20.04
N ASN A 119 -10.48 -3.16 19.78
CA ASN A 119 -9.45 -2.93 20.80
C ASN A 119 -9.04 -1.46 20.95
N GLY A 120 -9.77 -0.52 20.34
CA GLY A 120 -9.50 0.92 20.42
C GLY A 120 -8.28 1.39 19.64
N VAL A 121 -7.78 0.58 18.71
CA VAL A 121 -6.71 0.97 17.78
C VAL A 121 -7.36 1.52 16.51
N GLU A 122 -7.33 2.84 16.39
CA GLU A 122 -7.88 3.58 15.25
C GLU A 122 -6.74 4.14 14.38
N ASP A 123 -7.10 4.72 13.22
CA ASP A 123 -6.15 5.35 12.28
C ASP A 123 -5.07 4.36 11.78
N VAL A 124 -5.54 3.26 11.16
CA VAL A 124 -4.72 2.16 10.65
C VAL A 124 -4.98 1.94 9.17
N VAL A 125 -3.91 1.75 8.41
CA VAL A 125 -3.92 1.30 7.02
C VAL A 125 -3.25 -0.07 6.94
N VAL A 126 -3.90 -1.03 6.29
CA VAL A 126 -3.32 -2.34 6.01
C VAL A 126 -2.86 -2.37 4.57
N GLU A 127 -1.56 -2.60 4.37
CA GLU A 127 -0.93 -2.68 3.05
C GLU A 127 -0.34 -4.08 2.85
N TRP A 128 -0.64 -4.66 1.69
CA TRP A 128 -0.12 -5.95 1.27
C TRP A 128 0.92 -5.73 0.19
N ILE A 129 2.05 -6.42 0.29
CA ILE A 129 3.16 -6.31 -0.65
C ILE A 129 3.54 -7.68 -1.20
N GLU A 130 3.90 -7.76 -2.48
CA GLU A 130 4.45 -8.99 -3.04
C GLU A 130 5.93 -9.12 -2.66
N ALA A 131 6.27 -10.22 -1.98
CA ALA A 131 7.62 -10.49 -1.54
C ALA A 131 8.51 -10.94 -2.71
N VAL A 132 9.75 -10.47 -2.73
CA VAL A 132 10.80 -10.99 -3.62
C VAL A 132 11.41 -12.23 -2.96
N VAL A 133 11.30 -13.39 -3.62
CA VAL A 133 11.90 -14.64 -3.13
C VAL A 133 13.34 -14.73 -3.60
N GLU A 134 14.29 -14.53 -2.69
CA GLU A 134 15.68 -14.88 -2.95
C GLU A 134 15.90 -16.36 -2.58
N ARG A 135 16.34 -17.15 -3.57
CA ARG A 135 16.79 -18.52 -3.31
C ARG A 135 18.22 -18.45 -2.79
N LEU A 136 18.42 -18.81 -1.52
CA LEU A 136 19.74 -18.96 -0.89
C LEU A 136 20.55 -20.08 -1.54
#